data_AF-A0A6I1GDD0-F1
#
_entry.id   AF-A0A6I1GDD0-F1
#
_cell.length_a   1.000
_cell.length_b   1.000
_cell.length_c   1.000
_cell.angle_alpha   90.00
_cell.angle_beta   90.00
_cell.angle_gamma   90.00
#
_symmetry.space_group_name_H-M   'P 1'
#
loop_
_entity.id
_entity.type
_entity.pdbx_description
1 polymer ?
#
loop_
_entity_poly.entity_id
_entity_poly.type
_entity_poly.pdbx_seq_one_letter_code
_entity_poly.pdbx_strand_id
1 'polypeptide(L)'
;MTNQERLQRGRKILALLGWKLATEQHAIQATEDFQRMFNLGPALVVDGKLGPKTYAALVICRDRKVAGKSDISEHFSVWEFKCKCGGKHESCRRIWVDRQIVQACEKIRTKIGPFTPLSTCRCDKHNAAVKGYKRSQHRLGFAIDFDVPQLTAKQMTALRVADAIGVAANGKVRHIDLRASGSPDNHPKASGDKANPYIYHYS
;
A
#
# COMPACT_ATOMS: atom_id res chain seq x y z
N MET A 1 -27.81 -12.27 -7.75
CA MET A 1 -26.68 -11.95 -8.66
C MET A 1 -25.84 -13.20 -8.87
N THR A 2 -25.66 -13.60 -10.13
CA THR A 2 -24.88 -14.78 -10.53
C THR A 2 -23.37 -14.53 -10.36
N ASN A 3 -22.56 -15.59 -10.45
CA ASN A 3 -21.10 -15.47 -10.40
C ASN A 3 -20.54 -14.68 -11.60
N GLN A 4 -21.07 -14.88 -12.80
CA GLN A 4 -20.66 -14.13 -13.99
C GLN A 4 -20.98 -12.64 -13.89
N GLU A 5 -22.18 -12.29 -13.42
CA GLU A 5 -22.56 -10.89 -13.19
C GLU A 5 -21.64 -10.22 -12.17
N ARG A 6 -21.29 -10.94 -11.10
CA ARG A 6 -20.38 -10.44 -10.06
C ARG A 6 -18.99 -10.18 -10.62
N LEU A 7 -18.45 -11.11 -11.40
CA LEU A 7 -17.15 -10.97 -12.05
C LEU A 7 -17.14 -9.74 -12.97
N GLN A 8 -18.15 -9.62 -13.84
CA GLN A 8 -18.24 -8.51 -14.78
C GLN A 8 -18.33 -7.16 -14.07
N ARG A 9 -19.24 -7.03 -13.10
CA ARG A 9 -19.43 -5.78 -12.35
C ARG A 9 -18.23 -5.46 -11.46
N GLY A 10 -17.67 -6.45 -10.78
CA GLY A 10 -16.51 -6.28 -9.91
C GLY A 10 -15.27 -5.82 -10.67
N ARG A 11 -15.03 -6.36 -11.87
CA ARG A 11 -13.94 -5.90 -12.75
C ARG A 11 -14.10 -4.45 -13.19
N LYS A 12 -15.33 -4.02 -13.51
CA LYS A 12 -15.60 -2.60 -13.79
C LYS A 12 -15.25 -1.71 -12.61
N ILE A 13 -15.51 -2.17 -11.37
CA ILE A 13 -15.14 -1.42 -10.16
C ILE A 13 -13.63 -1.39 -9.96
N LEU A 14 -12.93 -2.51 -10.13
CA LEU A 14 -11.46 -2.55 -10.05
C LEU A 14 -10.81 -1.58 -11.05
N ALA A 15 -11.31 -1.55 -12.28
CA ALA A 15 -10.85 -0.61 -13.30
C ALA A 15 -11.12 0.85 -12.90
N LEU A 16 -12.31 1.15 -12.36
CA LEU A 16 -12.68 2.47 -11.85
C LEU A 16 -11.75 2.94 -10.70
N LEU A 17 -11.35 2.03 -9.81
CA LEU A 17 -10.45 2.33 -8.70
C LEU A 17 -8.99 2.52 -9.16
N GLY A 18 -8.62 1.97 -10.32
CA GLY A 18 -7.37 2.29 -11.01
C GLY A 18 -6.51 1.10 -11.43
N TRP A 19 -6.98 -0.14 -11.28
CA TRP A 19 -6.24 -1.32 -11.75
C TRP A 19 -6.38 -1.53 -13.26
N LYS A 20 -5.35 -2.13 -13.86
CA LYS A 20 -5.36 -2.56 -15.27
C LYS A 20 -5.78 -4.03 -15.35
N LEU A 21 -6.72 -4.33 -16.24
CA LEU A 21 -7.33 -5.66 -16.37
C LEU A 21 -7.22 -6.17 -17.82
N ALA A 22 -6.03 -6.08 -18.42
CA ALA A 22 -5.84 -6.39 -19.85
C ALA A 22 -5.99 -7.88 -20.18
N THR A 23 -5.77 -8.76 -19.20
CA THR A 23 -5.89 -10.21 -19.34
C THR A 23 -6.60 -10.79 -18.12
N GLU A 24 -7.03 -12.04 -18.21
CA GLU A 24 -7.60 -12.76 -17.06
C GLU A 24 -6.61 -12.81 -15.88
N GLN A 25 -5.33 -13.05 -16.16
CA GLN A 25 -4.28 -13.06 -15.15
C GLN A 25 -4.13 -11.69 -14.46
N HIS A 26 -4.19 -10.59 -15.23
CA HIS A 26 -4.21 -9.25 -14.65
C HIS A 26 -5.45 -9.03 -13.78
N ALA A 27 -6.60 -9.58 -14.15
CA ALA A 27 -7.83 -9.45 -13.36
C ALA A 27 -7.74 -10.20 -12.02
N ILE A 28 -7.16 -11.40 -12.01
CA ILE A 28 -6.87 -12.18 -10.80
C ILE A 28 -5.89 -11.40 -9.92
N GLN A 29 -4.77 -10.94 -10.48
CA GLN A 29 -3.75 -10.18 -9.73
C GLN A 29 -4.30 -8.87 -9.16
N ALA A 30 -5.11 -8.12 -9.91
CA ALA A 30 -5.78 -6.92 -9.41
C ALA A 30 -6.76 -7.24 -8.27
N THR A 31 -7.41 -8.40 -8.32
CA THR A 31 -8.30 -8.87 -7.25
C THR A 31 -7.50 -9.18 -5.98
N GLU A 32 -6.37 -9.88 -6.10
CA GLU A 32 -5.45 -10.12 -4.97
C GLU A 32 -4.93 -8.81 -4.37
N ASP A 33 -4.55 -7.85 -5.21
CA ASP A 33 -4.03 -6.56 -4.77
C ASP A 33 -5.07 -5.73 -4.03
N PHE A 34 -6.31 -5.72 -4.53
CA PHE A 34 -7.43 -5.12 -3.83
C PHE A 34 -7.70 -5.81 -2.49
N GLN A 35 -7.74 -7.15 -2.48
CA GLN A 35 -7.97 -7.94 -1.26
C GLN A 35 -6.90 -7.65 -0.20
N ARG A 36 -5.63 -7.56 -0.61
CA ARG A 36 -4.50 -7.27 0.27
C ARG A 36 -4.59 -5.89 0.91
N MET A 37 -5.09 -4.88 0.19
CA MET A 37 -5.07 -3.48 0.66
C MET A 37 -6.35 -2.99 1.34
N PHE A 38 -7.48 -3.68 1.13
CA PHE A 38 -8.81 -3.23 1.60
C PHE A 38 -8.83 -2.94 3.12
N ASN A 39 -9.20 -1.71 3.50
CA ASN A 39 -9.20 -1.25 4.89
C ASN A 39 -10.49 -0.51 5.31
N LEU A 40 -11.62 -0.74 4.63
CA LEU A 40 -12.95 -0.20 4.99
C LEU A 40 -13.87 -1.22 5.68
N GLY A 41 -13.31 -2.36 6.08
CA GLY A 41 -14.03 -3.45 6.75
C GLY A 41 -13.06 -4.55 7.19
N PRO A 42 -13.54 -5.75 7.53
CA PRO A 42 -12.70 -6.89 7.88
C PRO A 42 -11.66 -7.22 6.79
N ALA A 43 -10.54 -7.83 7.18
CA ALA A 43 -9.53 -8.28 6.22
C ALA A 43 -10.15 -9.31 5.26
N LEU A 44 -9.83 -9.18 3.98
CA LEU A 44 -10.25 -10.15 2.96
C LEU A 44 -9.21 -11.26 2.88
N VAL A 45 -9.67 -12.46 2.55
CA VAL A 45 -8.77 -13.53 2.11
C VAL A 45 -8.16 -13.11 0.78
N VAL A 46 -6.84 -13.23 0.66
CA VAL A 46 -6.10 -12.95 -0.58
C VAL A 46 -6.05 -14.23 -1.40
N ASP A 47 -7.06 -14.47 -2.22
CA ASP A 47 -7.22 -15.68 -3.04
C ASP A 47 -7.45 -15.38 -4.54
N GLY A 48 -7.46 -14.10 -4.92
CA GLY A 48 -7.71 -13.66 -6.30
C GLY A 48 -9.14 -13.92 -6.78
N LYS A 49 -10.04 -14.39 -5.91
CA LYS A 49 -11.43 -14.70 -6.27
C LYS A 49 -12.33 -13.51 -6.00
N LEU A 50 -13.06 -13.11 -7.04
CA LEU A 50 -14.10 -12.09 -6.91
C LEU A 50 -15.40 -12.71 -6.33
N GLY A 51 -15.29 -13.23 -5.11
CA GLY A 51 -16.40 -13.80 -4.35
C GLY A 51 -17.34 -12.73 -3.77
N PRO A 52 -18.43 -13.14 -3.07
CA PRO A 52 -19.40 -12.21 -2.50
C PRO A 52 -18.79 -11.16 -1.57
N LYS A 53 -17.84 -11.55 -0.71
CA LYS A 53 -17.17 -10.65 0.24
C LYS A 53 -16.30 -9.61 -0.47
N THR A 54 -15.48 -10.04 -1.43
CA THR A 54 -14.64 -9.14 -2.24
C THR A 54 -15.49 -8.19 -3.06
N TYR A 55 -16.59 -8.67 -3.65
CA TYR A 55 -17.52 -7.81 -4.37
C TYR A 55 -18.19 -6.76 -3.47
N ALA A 56 -18.66 -7.15 -2.29
CA ALA A 56 -19.24 -6.20 -1.33
C ALA A 56 -18.22 -5.12 -0.91
N ALA A 57 -16.97 -5.51 -0.68
CA ALA A 57 -15.88 -4.57 -0.39
C ALA A 57 -15.63 -3.60 -1.57
N LEU A 58 -15.60 -4.09 -2.81
CA LEU A 58 -15.47 -3.25 -4.01
C LEU A 58 -16.62 -2.25 -4.12
N VAL A 59 -17.86 -2.69 -3.85
CA VAL A 59 -19.05 -1.84 -3.82
C VAL A 59 -18.90 -0.69 -2.84
N ILE A 60 -18.43 -0.95 -1.61
CA ILE A 60 -18.16 0.10 -0.61
C ILE A 60 -17.15 1.12 -1.14
N CYS A 61 -16.03 0.65 -1.70
CA CYS A 61 -14.99 1.51 -2.26
C CYS A 61 -15.52 2.38 -3.41
N ARG A 62 -16.28 1.78 -4.34
CA ARG A 62 -16.93 2.50 -5.43
C ARG A 62 -17.86 3.58 -4.92
N ASP A 63 -18.75 3.24 -3.98
CA ASP A 63 -19.80 4.15 -3.52
C ASP A 63 -19.19 5.36 -2.80
N ARG A 64 -18.12 5.13 -2.01
CA ARG A 64 -17.33 6.22 -1.43
C ARG A 64 -16.69 7.10 -2.50
N LYS A 65 -16.06 6.51 -3.52
CA LYS A 65 -15.46 7.26 -4.63
C LYS A 65 -16.46 8.13 -5.37
N VAL A 66 -17.64 7.58 -5.69
CA VAL A 66 -18.72 8.31 -6.37
C VAL A 66 -19.25 9.45 -5.50
N ALA A 67 -19.29 9.27 -4.18
CA ALA A 67 -19.64 10.31 -3.23
C ALA A 67 -18.53 11.34 -2.96
N GLY A 68 -17.42 11.31 -3.70
CA GLY A 68 -16.28 12.23 -3.51
C GLY A 68 -15.47 11.98 -2.24
N LYS A 69 -15.62 10.80 -1.62
CA LYS A 69 -14.90 10.39 -0.40
C LYS A 69 -13.69 9.52 -0.74
N SER A 70 -12.77 9.40 0.21
CA SER A 70 -11.64 8.47 0.14
C SER A 70 -12.11 7.02 0.02
N ASP A 71 -11.50 6.24 -0.87
CA ASP A 71 -12.09 5.00 -1.41
C ASP A 71 -11.42 3.68 -0.96
N ILE A 72 -10.38 3.71 -0.10
CA ILE A 72 -9.78 2.47 0.46
C ILE A 72 -9.68 2.42 1.98
N SER A 73 -9.67 3.58 2.62
CA SER A 73 -9.76 3.73 4.07
C SER A 73 -10.54 5.01 4.39
N GLU A 74 -10.58 5.40 5.67
CA GLU A 74 -11.36 6.57 6.05
C GLU A 74 -10.83 7.84 5.38
N HIS A 75 -9.50 7.99 5.30
CA HIS A 75 -8.87 9.20 4.80
C HIS A 75 -8.09 9.03 3.51
N PHE A 76 -7.77 7.80 3.08
CA PHE A 76 -6.95 7.57 1.89
C PHE A 76 -7.70 6.89 0.76
N SER A 77 -7.31 7.25 -0.45
CA SER A 77 -7.80 6.67 -1.69
C SER A 77 -6.78 5.73 -2.33
N VAL A 78 -7.24 4.73 -3.08
CA VAL A 78 -6.43 3.78 -3.84
C VAL A 78 -5.37 4.49 -4.69
N TRP A 79 -5.72 5.61 -5.32
CA TRP A 79 -4.83 6.33 -6.22
C TRP A 79 -3.59 6.91 -5.53
N GLU A 80 -3.64 7.16 -4.22
CA GLU A 80 -2.51 7.68 -3.44
C GLU A 80 -1.42 6.62 -3.26
N PHE A 81 -1.79 5.34 -3.37
CA PHE A 81 -0.91 4.19 -3.19
C PHE A 81 -0.35 3.62 -4.50
N LYS A 82 -0.61 4.27 -5.64
CA LYS A 82 -0.18 3.78 -6.95
C LYS A 82 1.33 3.93 -7.14
N CYS A 83 1.94 2.95 -7.82
CA CYS A 83 3.33 3.04 -8.25
C CYS A 83 3.52 4.29 -9.13
N LYS A 84 4.53 5.11 -8.80
CA LYS A 84 4.77 6.41 -9.44
C LYS A 84 5.23 6.31 -10.90
N CYS A 85 5.61 5.12 -11.38
CA CYS A 85 5.82 4.91 -12.81
C CYS A 85 4.55 5.05 -13.66
N GLY A 86 3.37 5.22 -13.05
CA GLY A 86 2.13 5.40 -13.80
C GLY A 86 1.56 4.12 -14.39
N GLY A 87 2.17 2.96 -14.14
CA GLY A 87 1.87 1.73 -14.86
C GLY A 87 2.38 1.74 -16.30
N LYS A 88 3.40 2.55 -16.62
CA LYS A 88 4.01 2.63 -17.96
C LYS A 88 4.78 1.38 -18.37
N HIS A 89 5.14 0.55 -17.40
CA HIS A 89 5.82 -0.71 -17.62
C HIS A 89 4.81 -1.84 -17.56
N GLU A 90 4.87 -2.76 -18.53
CA GLU A 90 4.01 -3.95 -18.57
C GLU A 90 4.05 -4.75 -17.26
N SER A 91 5.23 -4.93 -16.68
CA SER A 91 5.41 -5.63 -15.40
C SER A 91 4.90 -4.85 -14.16
N CYS A 92 4.31 -3.67 -14.33
CA CYS A 92 3.78 -2.90 -13.21
C CYS A 92 2.32 -3.23 -12.94
N ARG A 93 2.07 -3.85 -11.78
CA ARG A 93 0.74 -4.16 -11.21
C ARG A 93 -0.13 -2.93 -10.88
N ARG A 94 0.40 -1.73 -11.09
CA ARG A 94 -0.15 -0.43 -10.71
C ARG A 94 -0.23 -0.16 -9.20
N ILE A 95 -0.94 -0.99 -8.42
CA ILE A 95 -1.19 -0.83 -6.98
C ILE A 95 -1.18 -2.23 -6.33
N TRP A 96 -0.38 -2.44 -5.28
CA TRP A 96 -0.26 -3.74 -4.57
C TRP A 96 0.16 -3.60 -3.10
N VAL A 97 -0.14 -2.44 -2.51
CA VAL A 97 0.25 -2.09 -1.14
C VAL A 97 -0.47 -2.98 -0.12
N ASP A 98 0.22 -3.34 0.95
CA ASP A 98 -0.38 -4.13 2.03
C ASP A 98 -1.31 -3.30 2.92
N ARG A 99 -2.40 -3.90 3.41
CA ARG A 99 -3.33 -3.23 4.34
C ARG A 99 -2.63 -2.64 5.56
N GLN A 100 -1.57 -3.26 6.07
CA GLN A 100 -0.83 -2.71 7.22
C GLN A 100 -0.20 -1.34 6.92
N ILE A 101 0.18 -1.09 5.66
CA ILE A 101 0.66 0.23 5.24
C ILE A 101 -0.48 1.25 5.24
N VAL A 102 -1.66 0.88 4.74
CA VAL A 102 -2.83 1.75 4.78
C VAL A 102 -3.18 2.12 6.22
N GLN A 103 -3.13 1.14 7.13
CA GLN A 103 -3.33 1.35 8.57
C GLN A 103 -2.25 2.20 9.22
N ALA A 104 -0.99 2.05 8.81
CA ALA A 104 0.10 2.92 9.25
C ALA A 104 -0.15 4.37 8.82
N CYS A 105 -0.60 4.60 7.59
CA CYS A 105 -0.96 5.92 7.10
C CYS A 105 -2.10 6.55 7.92
N GLU A 106 -3.15 5.79 8.25
CA GLU A 106 -4.24 6.27 9.12
C GLU A 106 -3.72 6.69 10.50
N LYS A 107 -2.88 5.86 11.14
CA LYS A 107 -2.28 6.20 12.45
C LYS A 107 -1.32 7.37 12.40
N ILE A 108 -0.59 7.55 11.30
CA ILE A 108 0.29 8.72 11.13
C ILE A 108 -0.58 9.98 10.98
N ARG A 109 -1.66 9.90 10.18
CA ARG A 109 -2.56 11.01 9.93
C ARG A 109 -3.20 11.54 11.21
N THR A 110 -3.58 10.69 12.16
CA THR A 110 -4.12 11.16 13.46
C THR A 110 -3.12 12.01 14.24
N LYS A 111 -1.82 11.84 13.99
CA LYS A 111 -0.76 12.60 14.66
C LYS A 111 -0.37 13.89 13.95
N ILE A 112 -0.36 13.89 12.62
CA ILE A 112 0.23 14.98 11.81
C ILE A 112 -0.78 15.72 10.92
N GLY A 113 -2.04 15.31 10.96
CA GLY A 113 -3.06 15.80 10.05
C GLY A 113 -2.91 15.23 8.63
N PRO A 114 -3.60 15.84 7.65
CA PRO A 114 -3.61 15.35 6.28
C PRO A 114 -2.22 15.29 5.64
N PHE A 115 -1.91 14.18 4.98
CA PHE A 115 -0.74 14.04 4.13
C PHE A 115 -1.04 13.07 2.99
N THR A 116 -0.21 13.11 1.95
CA THR A 116 -0.24 12.14 0.84
C THR A 116 1.10 11.40 0.79
N PRO A 117 1.10 10.06 0.75
CA PRO A 117 2.32 9.29 0.54
C PRO A 117 3.05 9.67 -0.76
N LEU A 118 4.35 9.90 -0.67
CA LEU A 118 5.20 10.22 -1.82
C LEU A 118 5.54 8.97 -2.63
N SER A 119 5.71 7.81 -2.00
CA SER A 119 5.94 6.55 -2.70
C SER A 119 5.49 5.40 -1.80
N THR A 120 4.83 4.38 -2.34
CA THR A 120 4.35 3.25 -1.52
C THR A 120 4.73 1.91 -2.13
N CYS A 121 4.46 1.73 -3.43
CA CYS A 121 4.90 0.57 -4.16
C CYS A 121 5.74 0.94 -5.40
N ARG A 122 6.69 0.08 -5.77
CA ARG A 122 7.60 0.31 -6.90
C ARG A 122 7.80 -0.98 -7.69
N CYS A 123 7.46 -0.97 -8.98
CA CYS A 123 7.83 -2.09 -9.85
C CYS A 123 9.35 -2.09 -10.04
N ASP A 124 9.93 -3.22 -10.45
CA ASP A 124 11.39 -3.37 -10.55
C ASP A 124 12.04 -2.30 -11.42
N LYS A 125 11.44 -1.98 -12.56
CA LYS A 125 11.92 -0.90 -13.46
C LYS A 125 11.91 0.47 -12.77
N HIS A 126 10.87 0.77 -12.00
CA HIS A 126 10.80 2.04 -11.25
C HIS A 126 11.79 2.07 -10.11
N ASN A 127 11.91 0.97 -9.35
CA ASN A 127 12.84 0.84 -8.26
C ASN A 127 14.28 1.04 -8.75
N ALA A 128 14.66 0.40 -9.86
CA ALA A 128 15.96 0.60 -10.49
C ALA A 128 16.17 2.04 -10.96
N ALA A 129 15.16 2.67 -11.57
CA ALA A 129 15.25 4.05 -12.05
C ALA A 129 15.51 5.07 -10.92
N VAL A 130 15.01 4.81 -9.72
CA VAL A 130 15.29 5.64 -8.52
C VAL A 130 16.48 5.13 -7.71
N LYS A 131 17.30 4.23 -8.28
CA LYS A 131 18.45 3.59 -7.64
C LYS A 131 18.10 2.91 -6.29
N GLY A 132 16.87 2.42 -6.18
CA GLY A 132 16.37 1.76 -4.98
C GLY A 132 17.07 0.42 -4.73
N TYR A 133 17.18 0.05 -3.45
CA TYR A 133 17.80 -1.21 -3.05
C TYR A 133 17.08 -2.42 -3.66
N LYS A 134 17.84 -3.46 -4.03
CA LYS A 134 17.28 -4.66 -4.67
C LYS A 134 16.24 -5.34 -3.78
N ARG A 135 16.46 -5.40 -2.46
CA ARG A 135 15.50 -5.98 -1.50
C ARG A 135 14.60 -4.92 -0.84
N SER A 136 14.26 -3.86 -1.59
CA SER A 136 13.42 -2.78 -1.07
C SER A 136 12.00 -3.26 -0.78
N GLN A 137 11.48 -2.91 0.39
CA GLN A 137 10.10 -3.24 0.80
C GLN A 137 9.03 -2.53 -0.05
N HIS A 138 9.38 -1.46 -0.79
CA HIS A 138 8.49 -0.88 -1.79
C HIS A 138 8.15 -1.85 -2.93
N ARG A 139 9.05 -2.77 -3.26
CA ARG A 139 8.79 -3.81 -4.28
C ARG A 139 7.70 -4.76 -3.81
N LEU A 140 7.63 -5.00 -2.49
CA LEU A 140 6.67 -5.89 -1.86
C LEU A 140 5.36 -5.18 -1.47
N GLY A 141 5.31 -3.85 -1.54
CA GLY A 141 4.14 -3.07 -1.11
C GLY A 141 4.08 -2.83 0.40
N PHE A 142 5.22 -2.95 1.09
CA PHE A 142 5.36 -2.84 2.55
C PHE A 142 6.19 -1.62 2.98
N ALA A 143 6.24 -0.56 2.17
CA ALA A 143 6.95 0.67 2.55
C ALA A 143 6.18 1.92 2.16
N ILE A 144 6.46 3.02 2.85
CA ILE A 144 6.06 4.36 2.41
C ILE A 144 7.24 5.32 2.52
N ASP A 145 7.34 6.19 1.54
CA ASP A 145 8.07 7.45 1.63
C ASP A 145 7.05 8.59 1.71
N PHE A 146 7.40 9.66 2.41
CA PHE A 146 6.57 10.86 2.51
C PHE A 146 7.43 12.10 2.69
N ASP A 147 6.95 13.22 2.13
CA ASP A 147 7.70 14.49 2.11
C ASP A 147 7.37 15.41 3.31
N VAL A 148 6.57 14.95 4.27
CA VAL A 148 6.08 15.79 5.35
C VAL A 148 7.04 15.75 6.56
N PRO A 149 7.68 16.87 6.96
CA PRO A 149 8.57 16.91 8.09
C PRO A 149 7.76 17.12 9.38
N GLN A 150 7.12 16.07 9.90
CA GLN A 150 6.39 16.21 11.18
C GLN A 150 6.82 15.25 12.29
N LEU A 151 7.56 14.19 11.99
CA LEU A 151 7.94 13.20 13.01
C LEU A 151 9.44 12.95 13.05
N THR A 152 9.99 12.96 14.27
CA THR A 152 11.29 12.37 14.60
C THR A 152 11.15 10.85 14.69
N ALA A 153 12.28 10.12 14.66
CA ALA A 153 12.27 8.68 14.89
C ALA A 153 11.58 8.30 16.21
N LYS A 154 11.83 9.06 17.29
CA LYS A 154 11.17 8.86 18.59
C LYS A 154 9.65 8.96 18.50
N GLN A 155 9.14 9.99 17.82
CA GLN A 155 7.69 10.16 17.65
C GLN A 155 7.08 9.06 16.77
N MET A 156 7.80 8.61 15.75
CA MET A 156 7.36 7.52 14.88
C MET A 156 7.36 6.16 15.60
N THR A 157 8.40 5.86 16.40
CA THR A 157 8.45 4.65 17.25
C THR A 157 7.27 4.58 18.22
N ALA A 158 6.88 5.72 18.80
CA ALA A 158 5.72 5.78 19.69
C ALA A 158 4.39 5.39 19.00
N LEU A 159 4.29 5.51 17.68
CA LEU A 159 3.10 5.09 16.92
C LEU A 159 3.04 3.57 16.71
N ARG A 160 4.17 2.85 16.86
CA ARG A 160 4.27 1.38 16.67
C ARG A 160 3.69 0.91 15.33
N VAL A 161 4.04 1.62 14.25
CA VAL A 161 3.52 1.36 12.89
C VAL A 161 4.55 0.78 11.92
N ALA A 162 5.81 0.74 12.31
CA ALA A 162 6.92 0.42 11.42
C ALA A 162 7.87 -0.57 12.06
N ASP A 163 8.47 -1.44 11.25
CA ASP A 163 9.54 -2.35 11.66
C ASP A 163 10.92 -1.75 11.37
N ALA A 164 10.99 -0.79 10.44
CA ALA A 164 12.15 0.05 10.23
C ALA A 164 11.79 1.49 9.86
N ILE A 165 12.66 2.43 10.23
CA ILE A 165 12.47 3.88 10.09
C ILE A 165 13.72 4.47 9.44
N GLY A 166 13.55 5.10 8.29
CA GLY A 166 14.60 5.86 7.61
C GLY A 166 14.53 7.34 7.94
N VAL A 167 15.63 7.89 8.48
CA VAL A 167 15.74 9.27 8.97
C VAL A 167 16.67 10.06 8.04
N ALA A 168 16.24 11.22 7.57
CA ALA A 168 17.08 12.12 6.78
C ALA A 168 18.08 12.89 7.66
N ALA A 169 19.08 13.52 7.02
CA ALA A 169 20.10 14.32 7.70
C ALA A 169 19.54 15.43 8.62
N ASN A 170 18.35 15.95 8.30
CA ASN A 170 17.65 16.93 9.14
C ASN A 170 16.92 16.33 10.36
N GLY A 171 17.14 15.05 10.66
CA GLY A 171 16.55 14.34 11.80
C GLY A 171 15.06 13.96 11.63
N LYS A 172 14.48 14.18 10.45
CA LYS A 172 13.07 13.88 10.17
C LYS A 172 12.93 12.53 9.49
N VAL A 173 11.87 11.79 9.84
CA VAL A 173 11.53 10.54 9.18
C VAL A 173 11.10 10.83 7.74
N ARG A 174 11.67 10.11 6.79
CA ARG A 174 11.29 10.16 5.36
C ARG A 174 10.74 8.84 4.85
N HIS A 175 11.00 7.76 5.58
CA HIS A 175 10.67 6.41 5.17
C HIS A 175 10.24 5.58 6.38
N ILE A 176 9.22 4.75 6.18
CA ILE A 176 8.99 3.59 7.04
C ILE A 176 8.77 2.36 6.18
N ASP A 177 9.15 1.22 6.71
CA ASP A 177 8.78 -0.07 6.16
C ASP A 177 8.29 -1.04 7.24
N LEU A 178 7.44 -1.96 6.80
CA LEU A 178 7.04 -3.14 7.55
C LEU A 178 7.69 -4.37 6.91
N ARG A 179 7.81 -5.44 7.69
CA ARG A 179 8.36 -6.71 7.23
C ARG A 179 7.25 -7.66 6.83
N ALA A 180 7.24 -8.04 5.56
CA ALA A 180 6.44 -9.15 5.09
C ALA A 180 6.91 -10.43 5.82
N SER A 181 5.98 -11.10 6.51
CA SER A 181 6.29 -12.32 7.26
C SER A 181 6.99 -13.36 6.39
N GLY A 182 8.11 -13.91 6.87
CA GLY A 182 8.90 -14.92 6.15
C GLY A 182 9.61 -14.44 4.88
N SER A 183 9.63 -13.15 4.56
CA SER A 183 10.28 -12.66 3.34
C SER A 183 11.82 -12.69 3.43
N PRO A 184 12.52 -13.25 2.41
CA PRO A 184 13.98 -13.23 2.35
C PRO A 184 14.55 -11.83 2.08
N ASP A 185 13.69 -10.88 1.70
CA ASP A 185 14.04 -9.48 1.47
C ASP A 185 14.04 -8.65 2.76
N ASN A 186 13.70 -9.25 3.89
CA ASN A 186 13.76 -8.59 5.19
C ASN A 186 15.22 -8.32 5.59
N HIS A 187 15.48 -7.10 6.06
CA HIS A 187 16.78 -6.77 6.62
C HIS A 187 16.97 -7.48 7.97
N PRO A 188 18.12 -8.14 8.25
CA PRO A 188 18.30 -8.93 9.47
C PRO A 188 18.10 -8.15 10.77
N LYS A 189 18.41 -6.85 10.76
CA LYS A 189 18.27 -5.96 11.93
C LYS A 189 16.83 -5.50 12.19
N ALA A 190 15.90 -5.72 11.26
CA ALA A 190 14.50 -5.37 11.44
C ALA A 190 13.74 -6.61 11.88
N SER A 191 13.53 -6.74 13.19
CA SER A 191 13.03 -7.95 13.86
C SER A 191 11.51 -8.13 13.79
N GLY A 192 10.77 -7.20 13.21
CA GLY A 192 9.30 -7.17 13.28
C GLY A 192 8.75 -6.64 14.62
N ASP A 193 9.64 -6.21 15.53
CA ASP A 193 9.25 -5.56 16.78
C ASP A 193 9.02 -4.06 16.56
N LYS A 194 7.76 -3.68 16.37
CA LYS A 194 7.34 -2.29 16.19
C LYS A 194 7.56 -1.41 17.42
N ALA A 195 7.84 -1.99 18.59
CA ALA A 195 8.25 -1.23 19.77
C ALA A 195 9.73 -0.82 19.72
N ASN A 196 10.55 -1.60 19.01
CA ASN A 196 11.99 -1.38 18.83
C ASN A 196 12.37 -1.46 17.34
N PRO A 197 11.87 -0.55 16.50
CA PRO A 197 12.11 -0.60 15.06
C PRO A 197 13.59 -0.38 14.73
N TYR A 198 14.04 -0.96 13.62
CA TYR A 198 15.36 -0.67 13.08
C TYR A 198 15.43 0.76 12.53
N ILE A 199 16.17 1.63 13.20
CA ILE A 199 16.38 3.01 12.76
C ILE A 199 17.67 3.10 11.96
N TYR A 200 17.60 3.69 10.77
CA TYR A 200 18.77 3.97 9.95
C TYR A 200 18.72 5.41 9.42
N HIS A 201 19.91 5.96 9.17
CA HIS A 201 20.06 7.34 8.73
C HIS A 201 20.52 7.36 7.27
N TYR A 202 19.87 8.18 6.45
CA TYR A 202 20.39 8.50 5.13
C TYR A 202 21.66 9.33 5.29
N SER A 203 22.71 8.90 4.61
CA SER A 203 23.96 9.66 4.43
C SER A 203 23.71 10.95 3.68
#